data_AF-A0A6M1SCP0-F1
#
_entry.id   AF-A0A6M1SCP0-F1
#
_cell.length_a   1.000
_cell.length_b   1.000
_cell.length_c   1.000
_cell.angle_alpha   90.00
_cell.angle_beta   90.00
_cell.angle_gamma   90.00
#
_symmetry.space_group_name_H-M   'P 1'
#
loop_
_entity.id
_entity.type
_entity.pdbx_description
1 polymer ?
#
loop_
_entity_poly.entity_id
_entity_poly.type
_entity_poly.pdbx_seq_one_letter_code
_entity_poly.pdbx_strand_id
1 'polypeptide(L)'
;MEHNEQLPGREALSSARRIVVKIGSALLTNDGRGLDEAAIGGWVDQIAALHQQGIDVVLVSSGAVAAGMVRLGWQARPSAVHELQAAAAVGQNGLTQCYEQHFARHGMLTAQILLTHDDLSNRKRYLNALSALRTLVEMRVVPV
;
A
#
# COMPACT_ATOMS: atom_id res chain seq x y z
N MET A 1 -10.44 -29.80 -2.71
CA MET A 1 -9.47 -29.98 -1.62
C MET A 1 -9.20 -28.61 -1.05
N GLU A 2 -9.80 -28.28 0.10
CA GLU A 2 -9.52 -27.04 0.82
C GLU A 2 -8.10 -27.14 1.37
N HIS A 3 -7.19 -26.31 0.85
CA HIS A 3 -5.88 -26.11 1.47
C HIS A 3 -6.10 -25.36 2.78
N ASN A 4 -6.12 -26.09 3.90
CA ASN A 4 -6.01 -25.52 5.23
C ASN A 4 -4.55 -25.06 5.43
N GLU A 5 -4.18 -23.93 4.83
CA GLU A 5 -2.91 -23.26 5.13
C GLU A 5 -2.98 -22.71 6.56
N GLN A 6 -2.36 -23.44 7.48
CA GLN A 6 -2.14 -22.96 8.83
C GLN A 6 -1.26 -21.71 8.72
N LEU A 7 -1.85 -20.53 8.95
CA LEU A 7 -1.13 -19.27 8.84
C LEU A 7 0.09 -19.32 9.76
N PRO A 8 1.28 -18.96 9.25
CA PRO A 8 2.50 -19.01 10.05
C PRO A 8 2.35 -18.14 11.31
N GLY A 9 2.71 -18.71 12.46
CA GLY A 9 2.66 -18.00 13.75
C GLY A 9 3.61 -16.81 13.80
N ARG A 10 3.52 -15.99 14.86
CA ARG A 10 4.35 -14.77 15.03
C ARG A 10 5.85 -15.01 14.90
N GLU A 11 6.34 -16.21 15.21
CA GLU A 11 7.75 -16.60 15.09
C GLU A 11 8.25 -16.56 13.64
N ALA A 12 7.38 -16.78 12.65
CA ALA A 12 7.77 -16.69 11.25
C ALA A 12 8.15 -15.25 10.84
N LEU A 13 7.63 -14.23 11.54
CA LEU A 13 7.95 -12.83 11.24
C LEU A 13 9.39 -12.48 11.61
N SER A 14 9.96 -13.09 12.66
CA SER A 14 11.32 -12.75 13.11
C SER A 14 12.41 -13.29 12.18
N SER A 15 12.10 -14.30 11.38
CA SER A 15 13.01 -14.91 10.38
C SER A 15 12.64 -14.56 8.93
N ALA A 16 11.57 -13.77 8.72
CA ALA A 16 11.10 -13.40 7.40
C ALA A 16 12.10 -12.48 6.69
N ARG A 17 12.49 -12.88 5.47
CA ARG A 17 13.29 -12.02 4.57
C ARG A 17 12.45 -11.03 3.77
N ARG A 18 11.15 -11.33 3.65
CA ARG A 18 10.19 -10.51 2.91
C ARG A 18 8.86 -10.50 3.63
N ILE A 19 8.28 -9.31 3.76
CA ILE A 19 7.00 -9.11 4.42
C ILE A 19 6.08 -8.25 3.55
N VAL A 20 4.77 -8.56 3.62
CA VAL A 20 3.72 -7.72 3.07
C VAL A 20 3.05 -7.01 4.23
N VAL A 21 3.17 -5.69 4.29
CA VAL A 21 2.54 -4.86 5.32
C VAL A 21 1.26 -4.30 4.74
N LYS A 22 0.11 -4.65 5.31
CA LYS A 22 -1.18 -4.07 4.92
C LYS A 22 -1.66 -3.07 5.94
N ILE A 23 -1.94 -1.83 5.51
CA ILE A 23 -2.49 -0.79 6.38
C ILE A 23 -3.93 -0.49 5.96
N GLY A 24 -4.87 -0.59 6.90
CA GLY A 24 -6.29 -0.33 6.66
C GLY A 24 -6.66 1.15 6.72
N SER A 25 -7.76 1.52 6.08
CA SER A 25 -8.20 2.93 5.97
C SER A 25 -8.30 3.64 7.32
N ALA A 26 -8.82 2.97 8.34
CA ALA A 26 -8.98 3.55 9.68
C ALA A 26 -7.66 4.01 10.34
N LEU A 27 -6.53 3.45 9.93
CA LEU A 27 -5.20 3.82 10.44
C LEU A 27 -4.51 4.89 9.60
N LEU A 28 -5.10 5.27 8.46
CA LEU A 28 -4.53 6.18 7.48
C LEU A 28 -5.37 7.45 7.33
N THR A 29 -6.56 7.50 7.92
CA THR A 29 -7.51 8.60 7.73
C THR A 29 -7.78 9.34 9.03
N ASN A 30 -7.73 10.67 8.96
CA ASN A 30 -7.94 11.55 10.11
C ASN A 30 -9.42 11.94 10.27
N ASP A 31 -10.29 10.94 10.48
CA ASP A 31 -11.74 11.12 10.74
C ASP A 31 -12.46 12.09 9.78
N GLY A 32 -12.23 11.93 8.47
CA GLY A 32 -12.84 12.78 7.44
C GLY A 32 -12.03 14.03 7.07
N ARG A 33 -10.87 14.25 7.67
CA ARG A 33 -9.92 15.33 7.30
C ARG A 33 -8.86 14.91 6.28
N GLY A 34 -9.00 13.72 5.70
CA GLY A 34 -8.11 13.20 4.66
C GLY A 34 -7.12 12.22 5.24
N LEU A 35 -5.89 12.23 4.74
CA LEU A 35 -4.83 11.35 5.21
C LEU A 35 -4.26 11.84 6.55
N ASP A 36 -3.97 10.92 7.45
CA ASP A 36 -3.21 11.19 8.67
C ASP A 36 -1.71 11.07 8.37
N GLU A 37 -1.09 12.18 7.97
CA GLU A 37 0.33 12.23 7.62
C GLU A 37 1.24 11.88 8.80
N ALA A 38 0.84 12.17 10.04
CA ALA A 38 1.63 11.82 11.22
C ALA A 38 1.63 10.30 11.44
N ALA A 39 0.47 9.66 11.33
CA ALA A 39 0.36 8.20 11.38
C ALA A 39 1.13 7.55 10.22
N ILE A 40 0.95 8.03 8.99
CA ILE A 40 1.67 7.52 7.80
C ILE A 40 3.19 7.64 8.00
N GLY A 41 3.66 8.80 8.47
CA GLY A 41 5.07 9.00 8.80
C GLY A 41 5.59 7.97 9.79
N GLY A 42 4.86 7.71 10.88
CA GLY A 42 5.24 6.70 11.88
C GLY A 42 5.26 5.27 11.34
N TRP A 43 4.39 4.92 10.40
CA TRP A 43 4.44 3.61 9.71
C TRP A 43 5.63 3.51 8.78
N VAL A 44 5.91 4.59 8.02
CA VAL A 44 7.06 4.65 7.12
C VAL A 44 8.37 4.55 7.91
N ASP A 45 8.49 5.19 9.06
CA ASP A 45 9.68 5.12 9.90
C ASP A 45 9.96 3.66 10.37
N GLN A 46 8.91 2.91 10.72
CA GLN A 46 9.02 1.49 11.05
C GLN A 46 9.40 0.62 9.85
N ILE A 47 8.79 0.87 8.68
CA ILE A 47 9.13 0.15 7.44
C ILE A 47 10.58 0.44 7.04
N ALA A 48 11.04 1.68 7.18
CA ALA A 48 12.41 2.08 6.88
C ALA A 48 13.41 1.35 7.79
N ALA A 49 13.10 1.20 9.09
CA ALA A 49 13.93 0.42 10.01
C ALA A 49 14.06 -1.05 9.59
N LEU A 50 12.96 -1.69 9.16
CA LEU A 50 13.00 -3.07 8.65
C LEU A 50 13.79 -3.16 7.34
N HIS A 51 13.61 -2.19 6.45
CA HIS A 51 14.31 -2.13 5.18
C HIS A 51 15.83 -1.95 5.37
N GLN A 52 16.27 -1.18 6.37
CA GLN A 52 17.69 -1.03 6.73
C GLN A 52 18.29 -2.32 7.31
N GLN A 53 17.47 -3.18 7.92
CA GLN A 53 17.88 -4.51 8.38
C GLN A 53 17.98 -5.55 7.25
N GLY A 54 17.75 -5.14 6.00
CA GLY A 54 17.81 -6.02 4.83
C GLY A 54 16.53 -6.80 4.57
N ILE A 55 15.44 -6.50 5.28
CA ILE A 55 14.13 -7.12 5.04
C ILE A 55 13.45 -6.41 3.87
N ASP A 56 12.97 -7.19 2.91
CA ASP A 56 12.18 -6.68 1.80
C ASP A 56 10.74 -6.39 2.25
N VAL A 57 10.22 -5.21 1.93
CA VAL A 57 8.86 -4.81 2.31
C VAL A 57 8.04 -4.48 1.07
N VAL A 58 6.86 -5.07 0.98
CA VAL A 58 5.78 -4.66 0.06
C VAL A 58 4.67 -4.05 0.90
N LEU A 59 4.27 -2.83 0.57
CA LEU A 59 3.20 -2.13 1.26
C LEU A 59 1.89 -2.31 0.49
N VAL A 60 0.80 -2.57 1.20
CA VAL A 60 -0.56 -2.57 0.66
C VAL A 60 -1.36 -1.56 1.45
N SER A 61 -1.64 -0.41 0.83
CA SER A 61 -2.35 0.68 1.49
C SER A 61 -3.81 0.78 1.06
N SER A 62 -4.68 1.10 2.01
CA SER A 62 -6.03 1.60 1.73
C SER A 62 -6.04 3.15 1.72
N GLY A 63 -7.20 3.80 1.86
CA GLY A 63 -7.26 5.25 2.10
C GLY A 63 -7.49 6.15 0.88
N ALA A 64 -7.31 5.65 -0.35
CA ALA A 64 -7.47 6.47 -1.57
C ALA A 64 -8.85 7.14 -1.68
N VAL A 65 -9.95 6.42 -1.42
CA VAL A 65 -11.30 7.02 -1.47
C VAL A 65 -11.45 8.16 -0.45
N ALA A 66 -10.96 7.97 0.79
CA ALA A 66 -11.08 8.99 1.84
C ALA A 66 -10.25 10.23 1.51
N ALA A 67 -9.03 10.04 1.00
CA ALA A 67 -8.20 11.13 0.50
C ALA A 67 -8.88 11.90 -0.64
N GLY A 68 -9.54 11.18 -1.56
CA GLY A 68 -10.25 11.77 -2.68
C GLY A 68 -11.48 12.56 -2.27
N MET A 69 -12.27 12.03 -1.33
CA MET A 69 -13.44 12.72 -0.79
C MET A 69 -13.07 14.11 -0.25
N VAL A 70 -12.01 14.21 0.54
CA VAL A 70 -11.55 15.50 1.08
C VAL A 70 -11.10 16.44 -0.01
N ARG A 71 -10.33 15.95 -0.99
CA ARG A 71 -9.87 16.75 -2.13
C ARG A 71 -11.02 17.25 -3.00
N LEU A 72 -12.10 16.49 -3.10
CA LEU A 72 -13.31 16.83 -3.85
C LEU A 72 -14.31 17.66 -3.02
N GLY A 73 -14.03 17.90 -1.72
CA GLY A 73 -14.93 18.62 -0.82
C GLY A 73 -16.18 17.83 -0.41
N TRP A 74 -16.19 16.51 -0.56
CA TRP A 74 -17.32 15.65 -0.22
C TRP A 74 -17.36 15.32 1.26
N GLN A 75 -18.45 15.71 1.93
CA GLN A 75 -18.65 15.51 3.37
C GLN A 75 -19.20 14.12 3.71
N ALA A 76 -19.92 13.50 2.78
CA ALA A 76 -20.52 12.18 2.95
C ALA A 76 -19.92 11.20 1.96
N ARG A 77 -19.74 9.96 2.41
CA ARG A 77 -19.23 8.90 1.53
C ARG A 77 -20.30 8.55 0.49
N PRO A 78 -19.98 8.62 -0.81
CA PRO A 78 -20.93 8.25 -1.85
C PRO A 78 -21.22 6.75 -1.82
N SER A 79 -22.42 6.38 -2.28
CA SER A 79 -22.83 4.98 -2.43
C SER A 79 -22.68 4.48 -3.87
N ALA A 80 -22.71 5.39 -4.86
CA ALA A 80 -22.58 5.03 -6.26
C ALA A 80 -21.15 4.60 -6.60
N VAL A 81 -21.01 3.50 -7.33
CA VAL A 81 -19.70 2.93 -7.68
C VAL A 81 -18.84 3.91 -8.48
N HIS A 82 -19.43 4.63 -9.42
CA HIS A 82 -18.69 5.60 -10.25
C HIS A 82 -18.16 6.79 -9.43
N GLU A 83 -18.89 7.24 -8.41
CA GLU A 83 -18.42 8.29 -7.50
C GLU A 83 -17.28 7.79 -6.60
N LEU A 84 -17.40 6.56 -6.09
CA LEU A 84 -16.32 5.92 -5.34
C LEU A 84 -15.05 5.75 -6.17
N GLN A 85 -15.19 5.37 -7.44
CA GLN A 85 -14.07 5.26 -8.38
C GLN A 85 -13.44 6.64 -8.66
N ALA A 86 -14.25 7.68 -8.86
CA ALA A 86 -13.77 9.04 -9.05
C ALA A 86 -12.98 9.54 -7.83
N ALA A 87 -13.53 9.35 -6.62
CA ALA A 87 -12.81 9.67 -5.38
C ALA A 87 -11.53 8.84 -5.24
N ALA A 88 -11.57 7.54 -5.50
CA ALA A 88 -10.37 6.70 -5.45
C ALA A 88 -9.28 7.21 -6.39
N ALA A 89 -9.62 7.52 -7.65
CA ALA A 89 -8.66 8.02 -8.63
C ALA A 89 -8.02 9.35 -8.20
N VAL A 90 -8.83 10.30 -7.72
CA VAL A 90 -8.34 11.61 -7.23
C VAL A 90 -7.47 11.46 -5.98
N GLY A 91 -7.89 10.63 -5.04
CA GLY A 91 -7.19 10.45 -3.78
C GLY A 91 -5.95 9.56 -3.89
N GLN A 92 -5.90 8.65 -4.86
CA GLN A 92 -4.75 7.78 -5.08
C GLN A 92 -3.49 8.59 -5.36
N ASN A 93 -3.58 9.66 -6.15
CA ASN A 93 -2.45 10.57 -6.39
C ASN A 93 -1.90 11.17 -5.08
N GLY A 94 -2.80 11.52 -4.15
CA GLY A 94 -2.41 12.06 -2.85
C GLY A 94 -1.78 11.03 -1.93
N LEU A 95 -2.32 9.81 -1.94
CA LEU A 95 -1.78 8.71 -1.16
C LEU A 95 -0.37 8.35 -1.62
N THR A 96 -0.16 8.21 -2.93
CA THR A 96 1.16 7.93 -3.52
C THR A 96 2.16 9.04 -3.17
N GLN A 97 1.78 10.31 -3.34
CA GLN A 97 2.63 11.45 -3.02
C GLN A 97 3.00 11.50 -1.53
N CYS A 98 2.04 11.25 -0.63
CA CYS A 98 2.27 11.22 0.81
C CYS A 98 3.30 10.15 1.18
N TYR A 99 3.13 8.92 0.69
CA TYR A 99 4.11 7.87 0.92
C TYR A 99 5.49 8.22 0.34
N GLU A 100 5.55 8.68 -0.90
CA GLU A 100 6.81 9.07 -1.55
C GLU A 100 7.56 10.12 -0.72
N GLN A 101 6.87 11.17 -0.25
CA GLN A 101 7.47 12.20 0.61
C GLN A 101 7.99 11.62 1.93
N HIS A 102 7.22 10.76 2.58
CA HIS A 102 7.63 10.18 3.85
C HIS A 102 8.81 9.21 3.70
N PHE A 103 8.84 8.40 2.63
CA PHE A 103 9.93 7.46 2.34
C PHE A 103 11.20 8.19 1.86
N ALA A 104 11.06 9.29 1.13
CA ALA A 104 12.19 10.10 0.67
C ALA A 104 13.04 10.64 1.82
N ARG A 105 12.45 10.91 2.99
CA ARG A 105 13.18 11.29 4.22
C ARG A 105 14.20 10.24 4.67
N HIS A 106 13.98 8.97 4.29
CA HIS A 106 14.87 7.84 4.56
C HIS A 106 15.76 7.47 3.37
N GLY A 107 15.77 8.28 2.29
CA GLY A 107 16.49 7.98 1.06
C GLY A 107 15.93 6.78 0.29
N MET A 108 14.68 6.40 0.55
CA MET A 108 14.03 5.24 -0.05
C MET A 108 13.10 5.66 -1.19
N LEU A 109 13.11 4.86 -2.26
CA LEU A 109 12.21 5.04 -3.39
C LEU A 109 10.96 4.17 -3.21
N THR A 110 9.82 4.68 -3.68
CA THR A 110 8.57 3.93 -3.77
C THR A 110 8.14 3.74 -5.21
N ALA A 111 7.39 2.67 -5.49
CA ALA A 111 6.78 2.46 -6.80
C ALA A 111 5.31 2.08 -6.64
N GLN A 112 4.44 2.81 -7.33
CA GLN A 112 3.01 2.55 -7.30
C GLN A 112 2.64 1.35 -8.16
N ILE A 113 1.87 0.42 -7.59
CA ILE A 113 1.35 -0.76 -8.28
C ILE A 113 -0.17 -0.85 -8.09
N LEU A 114 -0.91 -0.76 -9.20
CA LEU A 114 -2.36 -0.96 -9.22
C LEU A 114 -2.67 -2.28 -9.91
N LEU A 115 -3.27 -3.20 -9.17
CA LEU A 115 -3.65 -4.52 -9.65
C LEU A 115 -5.09 -4.84 -9.25
N THR A 116 -5.76 -5.58 -10.10
CA THR A 116 -7.07 -6.17 -9.86
C THR A 116 -6.98 -7.69 -9.80
N HIS A 117 -8.04 -8.35 -9.34
CA HIS A 117 -8.08 -9.81 -9.37
C HIS A 117 -7.92 -10.36 -10.81
N ASP A 118 -8.43 -9.64 -11.82
CA ASP A 118 -8.33 -10.04 -13.23
C ASP A 118 -6.90 -9.99 -13.78
N ASP A 119 -6.02 -9.18 -13.16
CA ASP A 119 -4.58 -9.19 -13.46
C ASP A 119 -3.92 -10.50 -13.03
N LEU A 120 -4.43 -11.12 -11.97
CA LEU A 120 -3.84 -12.31 -11.36
C LEU A 120 -4.47 -13.61 -11.89
N SER A 121 -5.69 -13.54 -12.45
CA SER A 121 -6.37 -14.70 -13.05
C SER A 121 -5.83 -15.07 -14.43
N ASN A 122 -5.23 -14.11 -15.16
CA ASN A 122 -4.56 -14.37 -16.42
C ASN A 122 -3.07 -14.66 -16.22
N ARG A 123 -2.62 -15.87 -16.60
CA ARG A 123 -1.24 -16.32 -16.41
C ARG A 123 -0.17 -15.35 -16.93
N LYS A 124 -0.38 -14.72 -18.10
CA LYS A 124 0.58 -13.79 -18.68
C LYS A 124 0.64 -12.49 -17.87
N ARG A 125 -0.51 -11.91 -17.50
CA ARG A 125 -0.58 -10.70 -16.67
C ARG A 125 0.00 -10.96 -15.27
N TYR A 126 -0.31 -12.10 -14.67
CA TYR A 126 0.26 -12.55 -13.41
C TYR A 126 1.79 -12.59 -13.45
N LEU A 127 2.37 -13.25 -14.46
CA LEU A 127 3.82 -13.32 -14.60
C LEU A 127 4.47 -11.94 -14.80
N ASN A 128 3.83 -11.07 -15.58
CA ASN A 128 4.32 -9.70 -15.77
C ASN A 128 4.32 -8.90 -14.46
N ALA A 129 3.22 -8.96 -13.70
CA ALA A 129 3.10 -8.28 -12.41
C ALA A 129 4.12 -8.84 -11.39
N LEU A 130 4.27 -10.17 -11.34
CA LEU A 130 5.25 -10.83 -10.48
C LEU A 130 6.69 -10.44 -10.83
N SER A 131 7.03 -10.40 -12.12
CA SER A 131 8.35 -9.96 -12.58
C SER A 131 8.62 -8.51 -12.19
N ALA A 132 7.66 -7.60 -12.42
CA ALA A 132 7.81 -6.20 -12.05
C ALA A 132 8.01 -6.02 -10.52
N LEU A 133 7.17 -6.67 -9.71
CA LEU A 133 7.29 -6.64 -8.25
C LEU A 133 8.63 -7.19 -7.76
N ARG A 134 9.11 -8.30 -8.33
CA ARG A 134 10.42 -8.88 -7.98
C ARG A 134 11.56 -7.94 -8.31
N THR A 135 11.57 -7.36 -9.50
CA THR A 135 12.60 -6.40 -9.92
C THR A 135 12.60 -5.16 -9.03
N LEU A 136 11.44 -4.60 -8.67
CA LEU A 136 11.36 -3.47 -7.74
C LEU A 136 12.00 -3.79 -6.39
N VAL A 137 11.68 -4.95 -5.83
CA VAL A 137 12.22 -5.39 -4.54
C VAL A 137 13.74 -5.65 -4.64
N GLU A 138 14.22 -6.27 -5.72
CA GLU A 138 15.66 -6.48 -5.97
C GLU A 138 16.42 -5.14 -6.06
N MET A 139 15.79 -4.09 -6.61
CA MET A 139 16.32 -2.73 -6.65
C MET A 139 16.19 -1.99 -5.30
N ARG A 140 15.69 -2.63 -4.25
CA ARG A 140 15.40 -2.02 -2.93
C ARG A 140 14.42 -0.84 -3.00
N VAL A 141 13.50 -0.88 -3.96
CA VAL A 141 12.35 0.04 -4.06
C VAL A 141 11.19 -0.60 -3.31
N VAL A 142 10.45 0.17 -2.51
CA VAL A 142 9.25 -0.31 -1.81
C VAL A 142 8.03 -0.22 -2.72
N PRO A 143 7.43 -1.34 -3.16
CA PRO A 143 6.18 -1.30 -3.91
C PRO A 143 5.02 -0.94 -2.97
N VAL A 144 4.12 -0.07 -3.44
CA VAL A 144 2.94 0.43 -2.71
C VAL A 144 1.66 0.23 -3.52
#